data_AF-A0A962MBA1-F1
#
_entry.id   AF-A0A962MBA1-F1
#
_cell.length_a   1.000
_cell.length_b   1.000
_cell.length_c   1.000
_cell.angle_alpha   90.00
_cell.angle_beta   90.00
_cell.angle_gamma   90.00
#
_symmetry.space_group_name_H-M   'P 1'
#
loop_
_entity.id
_entity.type
_entity.pdbx_description
1 polymer ?
#
loop_
_entity_poly.entity_id
_entity_poly.type
_entity_poly.pdbx_seq_one_letter_code
_entity_poly.pdbx_strand_id
1 'polypeptide(L)'
;MTAQLTKDASYTYTFLLVDADDDETGEPSKSPTVYISKAGGAFETTTNSATEVDSGDAGTTGEGWYKVTLTTSEINTVGDLDIVAVGTGTDVWREKCQVVVAPTGPYTVTISETQYENIADEVLRRSATNADGSSQGDTVNQRSLLAAIRLLLNRTENNTVSGELDVYEEDDTTIAFSIPVTTTTYDNAAVITARNPSG
;
A
#
# COMPACT_ATOMS: atom_id res chain seq x y z
N MET A 1 0.81 -3.65 -20.32
CA MET A 1 0.02 -2.97 -19.28
C MET A 1 -0.72 -1.85 -19.99
N THR A 2 -2.05 -1.90 -20.05
CA THR A 2 -2.87 -0.89 -20.75
C THR A 2 -2.83 0.43 -19.99
N ALA A 3 -2.55 1.54 -20.67
CA ALA A 3 -2.58 2.86 -20.05
C ALA A 3 -4.02 3.22 -19.60
N GLN A 4 -4.15 3.80 -18.40
CA GLN A 4 -5.42 4.30 -17.88
C GLN A 4 -5.52 5.81 -18.03
N LEU A 5 -6.63 6.27 -18.60
CA LEU A 5 -6.98 7.66 -18.83
C LEU A 5 -8.13 8.04 -17.91
N THR A 6 -8.07 9.26 -17.36
CA THR A 6 -9.14 9.76 -16.51
C THR A 6 -10.24 10.37 -17.37
N LYS A 7 -11.49 9.91 -17.19
CA LYS A 7 -12.68 10.43 -17.87
C LYS A 7 -12.81 11.94 -17.68
N ASP A 8 -13.21 12.63 -18.75
CA ASP A 8 -13.48 14.08 -18.76
C ASP A 8 -12.28 14.97 -18.40
N ALA A 9 -11.06 14.44 -18.45
CA ALA A 9 -9.81 15.22 -18.36
C ALA A 9 -9.16 15.34 -19.75
N SER A 10 -8.36 16.37 -20.01
CA SER A 10 -7.53 16.39 -21.22
C SER A 10 -6.31 15.48 -21.03
N TYR A 11 -5.86 14.80 -22.08
CA TYR A 11 -4.67 13.95 -22.03
C TYR A 11 -3.80 14.09 -23.27
N THR A 12 -2.49 14.25 -23.09
CA THR A 12 -1.53 14.25 -24.20
C THR A 12 -1.02 12.84 -24.43
N TYR A 13 -1.39 12.27 -25.58
CA TYR A 13 -0.95 10.96 -26.03
C TYR A 13 0.22 11.09 -27.00
N THR A 14 1.23 10.25 -26.85
CA THR A 14 2.46 10.25 -27.66
C THR A 14 2.57 8.92 -28.40
N PHE A 15 3.02 8.95 -29.66
CA PHE A 15 3.19 7.77 -30.51
C PHE A 15 4.38 7.94 -31.46
N LEU A 16 4.93 6.83 -31.93
CA LEU A 16 6.03 6.79 -32.89
C LEU A 16 5.48 6.41 -34.27
N LEU A 17 6.00 7.05 -35.31
CA LEU A 17 5.86 6.59 -36.68
C LEU A 17 7.23 6.16 -37.19
N VAL A 18 7.27 4.96 -37.75
CA VAL A 18 8.45 4.38 -38.41
C VAL A 18 8.15 4.17 -39.89
N ASP A 19 9.18 4.10 -40.71
CA ASP A 19 9.10 3.82 -42.14
C ASP A 19 8.43 2.45 -42.36
N ALA A 20 7.50 2.38 -43.30
CA ALA A 20 6.79 1.15 -43.64
C ALA A 20 7.65 0.15 -44.45
N ASP A 21 8.79 0.58 -44.98
CA ASP A 21 9.71 -0.28 -45.74
C ASP A 21 10.67 -1.05 -44.83
N ASP A 22 11.03 -0.51 -43.65
CA ASP A 22 12.01 -1.11 -42.74
C ASP A 22 11.51 -1.35 -41.30
N ASP A 23 10.32 -0.87 -40.95
CA ASP A 23 9.67 -1.01 -39.63
C ASP A 23 10.52 -0.50 -38.43
N GLU A 24 11.58 0.25 -38.69
CA GLU A 24 12.59 0.61 -37.68
C GLU A 24 12.96 2.10 -37.71
N THR A 25 13.13 2.68 -38.90
CA THR A 25 13.58 4.06 -39.06
C THR A 25 12.45 5.01 -38.71
N GLY A 26 12.63 5.90 -37.73
CA GLY A 26 11.61 6.90 -37.41
C GLY A 26 11.40 7.88 -38.58
N GLU A 27 10.14 8.30 -38.76
CA GLU A 27 9.72 9.15 -39.87
C GLU A 27 9.30 10.55 -39.35
N PRO A 28 10.26 11.50 -39.22
CA PRO A 28 9.99 12.86 -38.81
C PRO A 28 9.26 13.67 -39.89
N SER A 29 8.78 14.87 -39.54
CA SER A 29 8.18 15.86 -40.44
C SER A 29 6.96 15.37 -41.24
N LYS A 30 6.23 14.39 -40.71
CA LYS A 30 4.93 13.94 -41.23
C LYS A 30 3.79 14.77 -40.65
N SER A 31 2.62 14.60 -41.23
CA SER A 31 1.36 15.16 -40.73
C SER A 31 0.35 14.05 -40.49
N PRO A 32 0.55 13.21 -39.45
CA PRO A 32 -0.31 12.06 -39.25
C PRO A 32 -1.72 12.46 -38.82
N THR A 33 -2.68 11.65 -39.26
CA THR A 33 -4.06 11.74 -38.77
C THR A 33 -4.25 10.71 -37.66
N VAL A 34 -4.79 11.15 -36.53
CA VAL A 34 -5.11 10.26 -35.40
C VAL A 34 -6.60 10.01 -35.34
N TYR A 35 -6.97 8.76 -35.15
CA TYR A 35 -8.33 8.28 -35.00
C TYR A 35 -8.50 7.64 -33.64
N ILE A 36 -9.70 7.77 -33.09
CA ILE A 36 -10.08 7.13 -31.82
C ILE A 36 -11.40 6.37 -31.96
N SER A 37 -11.52 5.25 -31.25
CA SER A 37 -12.80 4.56 -31.03
C SER A 37 -13.08 4.52 -29.53
N LYS A 38 -14.26 5.00 -29.14
CA LYS A 38 -14.69 5.10 -27.73
C LYS A 38 -15.62 3.93 -27.42
N ALA A 39 -15.23 3.08 -26.47
CA ALA A 39 -16.01 1.92 -26.00
C ALA A 39 -16.56 1.03 -27.13
N GLY A 40 -15.76 0.80 -28.18
CA GLY A 40 -16.14 0.00 -29.35
C GLY A 40 -17.01 0.72 -30.39
N GLY A 41 -17.15 2.04 -30.31
CA GLY A 41 -17.81 2.87 -31.32
C GLY A 41 -17.05 2.92 -32.66
N ALA A 42 -17.61 3.63 -33.64
CA ALA A 42 -16.90 3.89 -34.89
C ALA A 42 -15.66 4.75 -34.66
N PHE A 43 -14.64 4.60 -35.51
CA PHE A 43 -13.47 5.46 -35.47
C PHE A 43 -13.79 6.88 -35.95
N GLU A 44 -13.37 7.87 -35.18
CA GLU A 44 -13.49 9.30 -35.50
C GLU A 44 -12.12 9.96 -35.43
N THR A 45 -11.88 10.98 -36.27
CA THR A 45 -10.65 11.77 -36.22
C THR A 45 -10.59 12.60 -34.94
N THR A 46 -9.42 12.70 -34.33
CA THR A 46 -9.22 13.60 -33.19
C THR A 46 -9.41 15.06 -33.60
N THR A 47 -9.92 15.86 -32.66
CA THR A 47 -10.21 17.29 -32.82
C THR A 47 -8.93 18.09 -33.00
N ASN A 48 -7.89 17.73 -32.24
CA ASN A 48 -6.58 18.34 -32.36
C ASN A 48 -5.71 17.54 -33.32
N SER A 49 -4.93 18.25 -34.14
CA SER A 49 -3.92 17.64 -34.99
C SER A 49 -2.73 17.17 -34.17
N ALA A 50 -2.09 16.09 -34.63
CA ALA A 50 -0.81 15.65 -34.06
C ALA A 50 0.29 16.67 -34.37
N THR A 51 1.20 16.85 -33.43
CA THR A 51 2.40 17.67 -33.56
C THR A 51 3.62 16.82 -33.27
N GLU A 52 4.64 16.93 -34.10
CA GLU A 52 5.95 16.31 -33.87
C GLU A 52 6.54 16.81 -32.53
N VAL A 53 7.09 15.87 -31.75
CA VAL A 53 7.67 16.12 -30.42
C VAL A 53 9.15 16.38 -30.52
N ASP A 54 9.83 15.65 -31.41
CA ASP A 54 11.25 15.80 -31.62
C ASP A 54 11.54 16.24 -33.05
N SER A 55 12.27 17.34 -33.19
CA SER A 55 12.74 17.84 -34.48
C SER A 55 14.27 17.76 -34.62
N GLY A 56 14.98 17.05 -33.74
CA GLY A 56 16.45 17.01 -33.71
C GLY A 56 17.09 15.84 -32.93
N ASP A 57 17.96 15.12 -33.64
CA ASP A 57 18.70 13.89 -33.32
C ASP A 57 19.23 13.72 -31.87
N ALA A 58 18.82 12.63 -31.22
CA ALA A 58 19.58 11.94 -30.19
C ALA A 58 19.91 10.48 -30.57
N GLY A 59 20.57 10.30 -31.74
CA GLY A 59 21.72 9.39 -31.83
C GLY A 59 21.73 8.36 -32.95
N THR A 60 21.20 8.71 -34.14
CA THR A 60 21.08 7.94 -35.41
C THR A 60 19.68 7.38 -35.70
N THR A 61 19.21 7.67 -36.93
CA THR A 61 17.88 7.41 -37.57
C THR A 61 16.66 8.17 -37.00
N GLY A 62 16.64 9.50 -37.22
CA GLY A 62 15.45 10.36 -37.43
C GLY A 62 14.23 10.13 -36.53
N GLU A 63 13.97 10.98 -35.56
CA GLU A 63 12.96 10.67 -34.54
C GLU A 63 11.53 11.05 -34.97
N GLY A 64 10.73 10.04 -35.36
CA GLY A 64 9.32 10.16 -35.77
C GLY A 64 8.32 10.18 -34.61
N TRP A 65 8.65 10.82 -33.48
CA TRP A 65 7.75 10.89 -32.32
C TRP A 65 6.78 12.06 -32.46
N TYR A 66 5.49 11.77 -32.28
CA TYR A 66 4.40 12.75 -32.34
C TYR A 66 3.57 12.70 -31.07
N LYS A 67 2.89 13.82 -30.77
CA LYS A 67 1.89 13.90 -29.72
C LYS A 67 0.58 14.47 -30.26
N VAL A 68 -0.52 14.05 -29.66
CA VAL A 68 -1.85 14.63 -29.85
C VAL A 68 -2.49 14.84 -28.49
N THR A 69 -3.11 16.00 -28.29
CA THR A 69 -3.89 16.25 -27.07
C THR A 69 -5.33 15.83 -27.29
N LEU A 70 -5.76 14.79 -26.60
CA LEU A 70 -7.15 14.35 -26.52
C LEU A 70 -7.95 15.31 -25.64
N THR A 71 -9.09 15.75 -26.15
CA THR A 71 -10.04 16.61 -25.45
C THR A 71 -10.87 15.83 -24.44
N THR A 72 -11.53 16.55 -23.52
CA THR A 72 -12.44 15.93 -22.55
C THR A 72 -13.58 15.17 -23.24
N SER A 73 -14.13 15.68 -24.35
CA SER A 73 -15.18 15.02 -25.14
C SER A 73 -14.73 13.76 -25.87
N GLU A 74 -13.42 13.59 -26.07
CA GLU A 74 -12.86 12.41 -26.71
C GLU A 74 -12.64 11.28 -25.73
N ILE A 75 -12.46 11.61 -24.45
CA ILE A 75 -12.32 10.65 -23.36
C ILE A 75 -13.45 10.77 -22.32
N ASN A 76 -14.65 11.15 -22.78
CA ASN A 76 -15.84 11.28 -21.94
C ASN A 76 -16.64 9.99 -21.79
N THR A 77 -16.15 8.84 -22.28
CA THR A 77 -16.87 7.57 -22.26
C THR A 77 -16.02 6.54 -21.55
N VAL A 78 -16.55 5.94 -20.48
CA VAL A 78 -15.84 4.91 -19.69
C VAL A 78 -15.79 3.62 -20.50
N GLY A 79 -14.62 2.99 -20.55
CA GLY A 79 -14.39 1.75 -21.30
C GLY A 79 -13.09 1.79 -22.10
N ASP A 80 -12.95 0.87 -23.04
CA ASP A 80 -11.80 0.81 -23.94
C ASP A 80 -11.74 2.06 -24.83
N LEU A 81 -10.53 2.56 -25.06
CA LEU A 81 -10.24 3.60 -26.03
C LEU A 81 -9.15 3.07 -26.97
N ASP A 82 -9.51 2.80 -28.22
CA ASP A 82 -8.55 2.41 -29.24
C ASP A 82 -8.06 3.67 -29.96
N ILE A 83 -6.74 3.80 -30.11
CA ILE A 83 -6.08 4.93 -30.77
C ILE A 83 -5.30 4.39 -31.98
N VAL A 84 -5.49 5.02 -33.14
CA VAL A 84 -4.80 4.67 -34.38
C VAL A 84 -4.20 5.92 -34.99
N ALA A 85 -2.91 5.91 -35.31
CA ALA A 85 -2.26 7.01 -36.02
C ALA A 85 -1.75 6.54 -37.38
N VAL A 86 -2.02 7.34 -38.42
CA VAL A 86 -1.67 7.04 -39.81
C VAL A 86 -0.87 8.18 -40.40
N GLY A 87 0.35 7.89 -40.84
CA GLY A 87 1.20 8.77 -41.64
C GLY A 87 1.45 8.20 -43.04
N THR A 88 1.76 9.07 -44.00
CA THR A 88 2.10 8.62 -45.37
C THR A 88 3.52 8.07 -45.41
N GLY A 89 3.66 6.85 -45.95
CA GLY A 89 4.95 6.14 -46.01
C GLY A 89 5.42 5.68 -44.64
N THR A 90 4.53 5.62 -43.65
CA THR A 90 4.83 5.12 -42.32
C THR A 90 3.97 3.92 -42.02
N ASP A 91 4.44 3.13 -41.08
CA ASP A 91 3.66 2.09 -40.46
C ASP A 91 2.48 2.66 -39.66
N VAL A 92 1.42 1.87 -39.50
CA VAL A 92 0.23 2.29 -38.77
C VAL A 92 0.36 1.97 -37.28
N TRP A 93 0.48 3.01 -36.46
CA TRP A 93 0.50 2.87 -35.01
C TRP A 93 -0.90 2.54 -34.45
N ARG A 94 -0.99 1.58 -33.52
CA ARG A 94 -2.23 1.18 -32.86
C ARG A 94 -1.96 0.89 -31.39
N GLU A 95 -2.77 1.48 -30.51
CA GLU A 95 -2.68 1.24 -29.07
C GLU A 95 -4.07 1.18 -28.47
N LYS A 96 -4.25 0.34 -27.46
CA LYS A 96 -5.46 0.29 -26.64
C LYS A 96 -5.17 0.93 -25.29
N CYS A 97 -6.02 1.87 -24.90
CA CYS A 97 -6.08 2.48 -23.56
C CYS A 97 -7.41 2.14 -22.88
N GLN A 98 -7.54 2.48 -21.60
CA GLN A 98 -8.81 2.38 -20.88
C GLN A 98 -9.16 3.73 -20.24
N VAL A 99 -10.36 4.24 -20.53
CA VAL A 99 -10.91 5.42 -19.86
C VAL A 99 -11.66 4.97 -18.62
N VAL A 100 -11.24 5.49 -17.47
CA VAL A 100 -11.81 5.18 -16.15
C VAL A 100 -12.32 6.44 -15.48
N VAL A 101 -13.32 6.30 -14.60
CA VAL A 101 -13.75 7.41 -13.74
C VAL A 101 -12.63 7.68 -12.73
N ALA A 102 -12.28 8.96 -12.53
CA ALA A 102 -11.39 9.34 -11.44
C ALA A 102 -11.96 8.78 -10.12
N PRO A 103 -11.16 8.17 -9.24
CA PRO A 103 -11.65 7.83 -7.91
C PRO A 103 -12.16 9.11 -7.23
N THR A 104 -13.46 9.14 -6.92
CA THR A 104 -14.08 10.25 -6.21
C THR A 104 -13.92 10.04 -4.71
N GLY A 105 -13.12 10.89 -4.07
CA GLY A 105 -12.91 10.89 -2.61
C GLY A 105 -11.50 10.48 -2.20
N PRO A 106 -11.15 10.62 -0.91
CA PRO A 106 -9.93 10.04 -0.38
C PRO A 106 -9.97 8.52 -0.61
N TYR A 107 -8.82 7.89 -0.85
CA TYR A 107 -8.72 6.44 -0.78
C TYR A 107 -9.13 6.00 0.64
N THR A 108 -10.39 5.62 0.80
CA THR A 108 -10.89 5.14 2.07
C THR A 108 -10.46 3.69 2.20
N VAL A 109 -9.40 3.45 2.96
CA VAL A 109 -9.17 2.11 3.52
C VAL A 109 -10.29 1.87 4.53
N THR A 110 -11.26 1.06 4.14
CA THR A 110 -12.29 0.61 5.08
C THR A 110 -11.71 -0.56 5.85
N ILE A 111 -11.28 -0.29 7.09
CA ILE A 111 -10.99 -1.32 8.07
C ILE A 111 -12.28 -1.62 8.83
N SER A 112 -12.59 -2.90 9.02
CA SER A 112 -13.71 -3.26 9.90
C SER A 112 -13.40 -2.82 11.33
N GLU A 113 -14.43 -2.68 12.16
CA GLU A 113 -14.28 -2.41 13.59
C GLU A 113 -13.31 -3.43 14.23
N THR A 114 -13.45 -4.72 13.88
CA THR A 114 -12.54 -5.79 14.31
C THR A 114 -11.09 -5.57 13.86
N GLN A 115 -10.85 -5.16 12.61
CA GLN A 115 -9.50 -4.91 12.12
C GLN A 115 -8.87 -3.68 12.77
N TYR A 116 -9.68 -2.65 13.04
CA TYR A 116 -9.25 -1.49 13.82
C TYR A 116 -8.82 -1.91 15.23
N GLU A 117 -9.59 -2.78 15.89
CA GLU A 117 -9.22 -3.33 17.19
C GLU A 117 -7.92 -4.14 17.13
N ASN A 118 -7.72 -4.98 16.12
CA ASN A 118 -6.48 -5.75 15.96
C ASN A 118 -5.25 -4.86 15.75
N ILE A 119 -5.37 -3.79 14.96
CA ILE A 119 -4.30 -2.81 14.76
C ILE A 119 -4.04 -2.03 16.05
N ALA A 120 -5.10 -1.67 16.78
CA ALA A 120 -4.97 -0.98 18.06
C ALA A 120 -4.28 -1.88 19.10
N ASP A 121 -4.61 -3.17 19.14
CA ASP A 121 -4.01 -4.16 20.05
C ASP A 121 -2.51 -4.37 19.72
N GLU A 122 -2.12 -4.34 18.44
CA GLU A 122 -0.71 -4.48 18.01
C GLU A 122 0.11 -3.17 18.17
N VAL A 123 -0.49 -2.01 17.94
CA VAL A 123 0.23 -0.71 17.79
C VAL A 123 0.14 0.19 19.03
N LEU A 124 -0.95 0.15 19.79
CA LEU A 124 -1.22 1.09 20.89
C LEU A 124 -1.43 0.35 22.21
N ARG A 125 -0.47 0.49 23.14
CA ARG A 125 -0.58 0.05 24.54
C ARG A 125 -1.93 0.44 25.16
N ARG A 126 -2.90 -0.47 25.20
CA ARG A 126 -4.16 -0.31 25.95
C ARG A 126 -3.92 -0.47 27.45
N SER A 127 -4.82 0.10 28.26
CA SER A 127 -4.89 -0.19 29.70
C SER A 127 -5.21 -1.66 29.94
N ALA A 128 -4.74 -2.22 31.06
CA ALA A 128 -4.88 -3.65 31.38
C ALA A 128 -6.34 -4.14 31.33
N THR A 129 -7.30 -3.34 31.80
CA THR A 129 -8.74 -3.63 31.72
C THR A 129 -9.25 -3.92 30.30
N ASN A 130 -8.72 -3.23 29.28
CA ASN A 130 -9.17 -3.41 27.89
C ASN A 130 -8.47 -4.58 27.19
N ALA A 131 -7.24 -4.90 27.61
CA ALA A 131 -6.54 -6.09 27.14
C ALA A 131 -7.20 -7.38 27.67
N ASP A 132 -7.62 -7.37 28.94
CA ASP A 132 -8.28 -8.50 29.63
C ASP A 132 -9.65 -8.86 29.01
N GLY A 133 -10.37 -7.86 28.49
CA GLY A 133 -11.67 -8.04 27.82
C GLY A 133 -11.60 -8.39 26.33
N SER A 134 -10.41 -8.43 25.71
CA SER A 134 -10.27 -8.69 24.27
C SER A 134 -10.40 -10.17 23.94
N SER A 135 -11.18 -10.50 22.90
CA SER A 135 -11.23 -11.86 22.33
C SER A 135 -10.01 -12.20 21.46
N GLN A 136 -9.14 -11.20 21.20
CA GLN A 136 -8.01 -11.27 20.27
C GLN A 136 -6.66 -11.00 20.95
N GLY A 137 -6.66 -10.46 22.17
CA GLY A 137 -5.45 -10.28 22.96
C GLY A 137 -4.80 -11.61 23.31
N ASP A 138 -3.48 -11.61 23.47
CA ASP A 138 -2.77 -12.74 24.07
C ASP A 138 -3.41 -12.98 25.43
N THR A 139 -4.18 -14.06 25.51
CA THR A 139 -4.94 -14.50 26.69
C THR A 139 -4.13 -14.33 27.97
N VAL A 140 -4.79 -14.37 29.13
CA VAL A 140 -4.21 -14.41 30.51
C VAL A 140 -3.13 -15.49 30.75
N ASN A 141 -2.67 -16.16 29.69
CA ASN A 141 -1.47 -16.93 29.64
C ASN A 141 -0.25 -16.16 30.19
N GLN A 142 0.56 -16.87 30.97
CA GLN A 142 1.65 -16.32 31.78
C GLN A 142 2.76 -15.63 30.97
N ARG A 143 2.75 -15.76 29.65
CA ARG A 143 3.75 -15.20 28.73
C ARG A 143 3.25 -14.00 27.92
N SER A 144 2.05 -13.50 28.21
CA SER A 144 1.53 -12.32 27.56
C SER A 144 2.14 -11.03 28.11
N LEU A 145 2.09 -9.97 27.30
CA LEU A 145 2.49 -8.64 27.74
C LEU A 145 1.68 -8.18 28.96
N LEU A 146 0.40 -8.57 29.04
CA LEU A 146 -0.46 -8.31 30.19
C LEU A 146 0.07 -8.99 31.45
N ALA A 147 0.42 -10.28 31.37
CA ALA A 147 1.01 -11.01 32.49
C ALA A 147 2.35 -10.38 32.94
N ALA A 148 3.19 -9.95 31.98
CA ALA A 148 4.45 -9.27 32.28
C ALA A 148 4.24 -7.93 33.02
N ILE A 149 3.23 -7.15 32.64
CA ILE A 149 2.90 -5.88 33.30
C ILE A 149 2.31 -6.13 34.69
N ARG A 150 1.40 -7.11 34.86
CA ARG A 150 0.84 -7.48 36.16
C ARG A 150 1.93 -7.90 37.15
N LEU A 151 2.89 -8.71 36.71
CA LEU A 151 4.05 -9.10 37.54
C LEU A 151 4.87 -7.89 38.02
N LEU A 152 4.92 -6.81 37.24
CA LEU A 152 5.69 -5.61 37.57
C LEU A 152 4.94 -4.64 38.48
N LEU A 153 3.62 -4.47 38.27
CA LEU A 153 2.83 -3.40 38.90
C LEU A 153 1.91 -3.86 40.01
N ASN A 154 1.37 -5.08 39.95
CA ASN A 154 0.36 -5.54 40.89
C ASN A 154 1.00 -6.18 42.12
N ARG A 155 0.19 -6.39 43.17
CA ARG A 155 0.61 -7.15 44.33
C ARG A 155 1.09 -8.54 43.89
N THR A 156 2.23 -8.96 44.45
CA THR A 156 2.75 -10.32 44.35
C THR A 156 2.97 -10.89 45.74
N GLU A 157 2.63 -12.15 45.96
CA GLU A 157 2.82 -12.82 47.25
C GLU A 157 3.47 -14.20 47.06
N ASN A 158 4.46 -14.50 47.88
CA ASN A 158 5.04 -15.83 47.90
C ASN A 158 4.13 -16.77 48.71
N ASN A 159 3.43 -17.65 48.01
CA ASN A 159 2.55 -18.64 48.60
C ASN A 159 3.37 -19.83 49.09
N THR A 160 3.74 -19.77 50.37
CA THR A 160 4.53 -20.81 51.02
C THR A 160 3.85 -22.18 51.10
N VAL A 161 2.54 -22.27 50.86
CA VAL A 161 1.79 -23.53 50.85
C VAL A 161 1.89 -24.23 49.51
N SER A 162 1.76 -23.50 48.39
CA SER A 162 1.89 -24.05 47.03
C SER A 162 3.32 -24.05 46.50
N GLY A 163 4.22 -23.24 47.08
CA GLY A 163 5.56 -23.03 46.54
C GLY A 163 5.55 -22.16 45.28
N GLU A 164 4.57 -21.27 45.14
CA GLU A 164 4.39 -20.41 43.97
C GLU A 164 4.44 -18.92 44.35
N LEU A 165 4.74 -18.07 43.37
CA LEU A 165 4.56 -16.63 43.45
C LEU A 165 3.19 -16.32 42.83
N ASP A 166 2.24 -15.95 43.67
CA ASP A 166 0.91 -15.52 43.25
C ASP A 166 0.98 -14.06 42.80
N VAL A 167 0.58 -13.80 41.55
CA VAL A 167 0.44 -12.46 40.97
C VAL A 167 -1.04 -12.12 40.96
N TYR A 168 -1.42 -11.00 41.57
CA TYR A 168 -2.82 -10.62 41.73
C TYR A 168 -3.33 -9.73 40.59
N GLU A 169 -4.64 -9.69 40.42
CA GLU A 169 -5.34 -8.68 39.64
C GLU A 169 -5.23 -7.29 40.30
N GLU A 170 -5.77 -6.26 39.65
CA GLU A 170 -5.76 -4.87 40.14
C GLU A 170 -6.53 -4.67 41.47
N ASP A 171 -7.30 -5.67 41.90
CA ASP A 171 -8.09 -5.66 43.14
C ASP A 171 -7.32 -6.13 44.38
N ASP A 172 -6.06 -6.55 44.23
CA ASP A 172 -5.17 -7.08 45.27
C ASP A 172 -5.73 -8.30 46.06
N THR A 173 -6.78 -8.95 45.55
CA THR A 173 -7.48 -10.07 46.21
C THR A 173 -7.66 -11.29 45.32
N THR A 174 -7.82 -11.09 44.01
CA THR A 174 -8.00 -12.16 43.02
C THR A 174 -6.64 -12.52 42.41
N ILE A 175 -6.29 -13.81 42.40
CA ILE A 175 -5.05 -14.28 41.77
C ILE A 175 -5.25 -14.29 40.25
N ALA A 176 -4.40 -13.54 39.54
CA ALA A 176 -4.36 -13.50 38.09
C ALA A 176 -3.66 -14.73 37.51
N PHE A 177 -2.48 -15.07 38.06
CA PHE A 177 -1.74 -16.29 37.73
C PHE A 177 -0.65 -16.58 38.79
N SER A 178 -0.16 -17.83 38.81
CA SER A 178 0.88 -18.28 39.74
C SER A 178 2.11 -18.79 38.98
N ILE A 179 3.30 -18.43 39.46
CA ILE A 179 4.59 -18.88 38.91
C ILE A 179 5.25 -19.84 39.91
N PRO A 180 5.62 -21.07 39.53
CA PRO A 180 6.38 -21.97 40.41
C PRO A 180 7.70 -21.34 40.87
N VAL A 181 7.94 -21.29 42.19
CA VAL A 181 9.18 -20.79 42.76
C VAL A 181 10.03 -21.98 43.19
N THR A 182 11.08 -22.26 42.44
CA THR A 182 12.09 -23.20 42.89
C THR A 182 13.04 -22.50 43.86
N THR A 183 13.01 -22.88 45.13
CA THR A 183 14.05 -22.50 46.08
C THR A 183 15.31 -23.31 45.78
N THR A 184 16.26 -22.74 45.06
CA THR A 184 17.65 -23.20 45.15
C THR A 184 18.20 -22.70 46.47
N THR A 185 18.39 -23.60 47.43
CA THR A 185 19.11 -23.30 48.66
C THR A 185 20.55 -22.94 48.29
N TYR A 186 20.86 -21.65 48.16
CA TYR A 186 22.23 -21.18 48.18
C TYR A 186 22.70 -21.25 49.64
N ASP A 187 23.19 -22.42 50.05
CA ASP A 187 23.66 -22.73 51.41
C ASP A 187 24.93 -21.93 51.84
N ASN A 188 25.29 -20.89 51.08
CA ASN A 188 26.44 -20.01 51.34
C ASN A 188 26.23 -18.55 50.86
N ALA A 189 24.99 -18.12 50.55
CA ALA A 189 24.77 -16.71 50.25
C ALA A 189 24.89 -15.89 51.55
N ALA A 190 26.01 -15.18 51.71
CA ALA A 190 26.20 -14.23 52.79
C ALA A 190 24.98 -13.30 52.87
N VAL A 191 24.42 -13.13 54.07
CA VAL A 191 23.29 -12.23 54.33
C VAL A 191 23.65 -10.85 53.75
N ILE A 192 22.87 -10.37 52.77
CA ILE A 192 23.01 -9.01 52.22
C ILE A 192 22.60 -8.05 53.34
N THR A 193 23.58 -7.61 54.12
CA THR A 193 23.39 -6.77 55.31
C THR A 193 23.53 -5.27 55.02
N ALA A 194 23.86 -4.89 53.79
CA ALA A 194 23.84 -3.49 53.33
C ALA A 194 23.84 -3.39 51.80
N ARG A 195 23.33 -2.27 51.26
CA ARG A 195 23.57 -1.84 49.87
C ARG A 195 25.08 -1.78 49.63
N ASN A 196 25.62 -2.62 48.76
CA ASN A 196 26.97 -2.47 48.25
C ASN A 196 26.89 -2.09 46.76
N PRO A 197 26.81 -0.78 46.41
CA PRO A 197 26.87 -0.34 45.02
C PRO A 197 28.34 -0.26 44.59
N SER A 198 28.93 -1.38 44.20
CA SER A 198 30.12 -1.39 43.37
C SER A 198 30.32 -2.78 42.76
N GLY A 199 29.84 -2.91 41.52
CA GLY A 199 29.97 -4.06 40.63
C GLY A 199 29.31 -3.69 39.32
#